data_AF-A0A4U0W0F8-F1
#
_entry.id   AF-A0A4U0W0F8-F1
#
_cell.length_a   1.000
_cell.length_b   1.000
_cell.length_c   1.000
_cell.angle_alpha   90.00
_cell.angle_beta   90.00
_cell.angle_gamma   90.00
#
_symmetry.space_group_name_H-M   'P 1'
#
loop_
_entity.id
_entity.type
_entity.pdbx_description
1 polymer ?
#
loop_
_entity_poly.entity_id
_entity_poly.type
_entity_poly.pdbx_seq_one_letter_code
_entity_poly.pdbx_strand_id
1 'polypeptide(L)'
;MQKSRPKAVSSVYSVLNLISLYHDSVLHRAASSLPAPLRPPSSSHTRYTRHFVTNSQPYNILAHTLSVVQSLELLIEMAVTKRGGGRDKAEKTVIAIEAIKAALRLGLMGATKGRTGVQPPVAEREMDPALLAMNQERLAKMQRAATKLHHGTEATAAPPPHSAADVLLRQSHGETSLQIGMAKVETEREDEPEFWTGPRTGYVRPTLASLRRNGDATPLGDATVTLTASYMAKDVGKEYLMSRVLTVEDVRRPEDLVSKAKGIKKLAEIIYILRPLIYVIAMRRYGRRHTLPYLLSLALEYLAYSLRCSSTSRLATNKASGPMLPVKTETELEKQETSKRARQFWWYLVRGPVWEGWTKPRLEAIAGKFQDKPLIGFVSTLLQDYVPLIDEYYYYTA
;
A
#
# COMPACT_ATOMS: atom_id res chain seq x y z
N MET A 1 0.48 -12.12 39.07
CA MET A 1 1.51 -12.92 38.37
C MET A 1 1.50 -12.55 36.91
N GLN A 2 2.56 -11.93 36.41
CA GLN A 2 2.65 -11.35 35.07
C GLN A 2 3.36 -12.38 34.17
N LYS A 3 2.62 -13.11 33.33
CA LYS A 3 3.15 -14.22 32.52
C LYS A 3 3.88 -13.63 31.31
N SER A 4 5.21 -13.52 31.39
CA SER A 4 6.06 -12.94 30.34
C SER A 4 5.70 -13.51 28.96
N ARG A 5 5.65 -12.70 27.88
CA ARG A 5 5.50 -13.21 26.50
C ARG A 5 6.45 -14.38 26.32
N PRO A 6 6.08 -15.41 25.56
CA PRO A 6 7.06 -16.38 25.11
C PRO A 6 8.16 -15.63 24.35
N LYS A 7 9.34 -15.50 24.98
CA LYS A 7 10.49 -14.72 24.50
C LYS A 7 10.89 -15.09 23.06
N ALA A 8 10.59 -16.33 22.67
CA ALA A 8 10.80 -16.87 21.34
C ALA A 8 9.97 -16.15 20.25
N VAL A 9 8.74 -15.74 20.56
CA VAL A 9 7.84 -15.14 19.58
C VAL A 9 8.35 -13.77 19.13
N SER A 10 8.81 -12.94 20.07
CA SER A 10 9.40 -11.62 19.75
C SER A 10 10.68 -11.73 18.91
N SER A 11 11.53 -12.72 19.17
CA SER A 11 12.73 -12.93 18.35
C SER A 11 12.40 -13.43 16.95
N VAL A 12 11.41 -14.32 16.84
CA VAL A 12 10.92 -14.81 15.54
C VAL A 12 10.35 -13.67 14.71
N TYR A 13 9.54 -12.78 15.30
CA TYR A 13 9.00 -11.61 14.61
C TYR A 13 10.08 -10.67 14.06
N SER A 14 11.12 -10.39 14.85
CA SER A 14 12.20 -9.51 14.39
C SER A 14 13.04 -10.14 13.27
N VAL A 15 13.36 -11.44 13.40
CA VAL A 15 14.05 -12.20 12.35
C VAL A 15 13.21 -12.25 11.07
N LEU A 16 11.91 -12.51 11.19
CA LEU A 16 10.99 -12.53 10.04
C LEU A 16 10.93 -11.17 9.35
N ASN A 17 10.93 -10.07 10.12
CA ASN A 17 10.91 -8.72 9.56
C ASN A 17 12.24 -8.39 8.84
N LEU A 18 13.37 -8.82 9.38
CA LEU A 18 14.69 -8.68 8.72
C LEU A 18 14.76 -9.52 7.43
N ILE A 19 14.25 -10.74 7.44
CA ILE A 19 14.14 -11.59 6.25
C ILE A 19 13.23 -10.92 5.22
N SER A 20 12.12 -10.32 5.65
CA SER A 20 11.19 -9.60 4.77
C SER A 20 11.91 -8.45 4.06
N LEU A 21 12.70 -7.64 4.79
CA LEU A 21 13.52 -6.57 4.21
C LEU A 21 14.54 -7.08 3.19
N TYR A 22 15.14 -8.25 3.43
CA TYR A 22 16.05 -8.88 2.46
C TYR A 22 15.31 -9.36 1.20
N HIS A 23 14.16 -10.03 1.36
CA HIS A 23 13.32 -10.48 0.24
C HIS A 23 12.87 -9.32 -0.65
N ASP A 24 12.59 -8.16 -0.06
CA ASP A 24 12.21 -6.96 -0.81
C ASP A 24 13.32 -6.50 -1.76
N SER A 25 14.59 -6.63 -1.36
CA SER A 25 15.73 -6.33 -2.24
C SER A 25 15.81 -7.28 -3.45
N VAL A 26 15.44 -8.56 -3.25
CA VAL A 26 15.44 -9.58 -4.31
C VAL A 26 14.27 -9.36 -5.26
N LEU A 27 13.07 -9.12 -4.74
CA LEU A 27 11.86 -8.86 -5.53
C LEU A 27 12.01 -7.59 -6.37
N HIS A 28 12.64 -6.55 -5.82
CA HIS A 28 12.93 -5.33 -6.56
C HIS A 28 13.86 -5.58 -7.75
N ARG A 29 14.90 -6.41 -7.56
CA ARG A 29 15.81 -6.81 -8.64
C ARG A 29 15.07 -7.60 -9.72
N ALA A 30 14.17 -8.51 -9.33
CA ALA A 30 13.33 -9.25 -10.27
C ALA A 30 12.39 -8.31 -11.05
N ALA A 31 11.73 -7.36 -10.39
CA ALA A 31 10.83 -6.42 -11.06
C ALA A 31 11.53 -5.44 -12.01
N SER A 32 12.74 -5.00 -11.65
CA SER A 32 13.54 -4.11 -12.50
C SER A 32 14.06 -4.81 -13.76
N SER A 33 14.19 -6.14 -13.73
CA SER A 33 14.56 -6.95 -14.91
C SER A 33 13.44 -7.04 -15.97
N LEU A 34 12.19 -6.71 -15.61
CA LEU A 34 11.07 -6.75 -16.55
C LEU A 34 11.09 -5.54 -17.51
N PRO A 35 10.78 -5.76 -18.81
CA PRO A 35 10.57 -4.68 -19.79
C PRO A 35 9.45 -3.72 -19.35
N ALA A 36 9.56 -2.44 -19.75
CA ALA A 36 8.60 -1.39 -19.42
C ALA A 36 7.09 -1.76 -19.57
N PRO A 37 6.65 -2.51 -20.60
CA PRO A 37 5.23 -2.90 -20.69
C PRO A 37 4.78 -3.92 -19.64
N LEU A 38 5.66 -4.76 -19.10
CA LEU A 38 5.30 -5.80 -18.12
C LEU A 38 5.69 -5.42 -16.68
N ARG A 39 6.31 -4.25 -16.51
CA ARG A 39 6.62 -3.74 -15.18
C ARG A 39 5.31 -3.34 -14.49
N PRO A 40 5.04 -3.84 -13.27
CA PRO A 40 3.88 -3.41 -12.52
C PRO A 40 3.94 -1.90 -12.23
N PRO A 41 2.79 -1.21 -12.17
CA PRO A 41 2.74 0.21 -11.87
C PRO A 41 3.36 0.47 -10.49
N SER A 42 4.23 1.48 -10.40
CA SER A 42 4.80 1.89 -9.11
C SER A 42 3.82 2.82 -8.42
N SER A 43 3.47 2.52 -7.16
CA SER A 43 2.64 3.42 -6.36
C SER A 43 3.26 4.81 -6.19
N SER A 44 2.41 5.83 -5.97
CA SER A 44 2.85 7.20 -5.68
C SER A 44 3.78 7.25 -4.46
N HIS A 45 3.53 6.41 -3.45
CA HIS A 45 4.41 6.24 -2.29
C HIS A 45 5.80 5.72 -2.68
N THR A 46 5.86 4.59 -3.41
CA THR A 46 7.11 3.95 -3.83
C THR A 46 7.96 4.87 -4.73
N ARG A 47 7.32 5.60 -5.63
CA ARG A 47 7.98 6.57 -6.50
C ARG A 47 8.57 7.74 -5.71
N TYR A 48 7.84 8.25 -4.71
CA TYR A 48 8.31 9.30 -3.82
C TYR A 48 9.55 8.83 -3.03
N THR A 49 9.41 7.75 -2.27
CA THR A 49 10.49 7.26 -1.39
C THR A 49 11.71 6.85 -2.20
N ARG A 50 11.53 6.17 -3.34
CA ARG A 50 12.64 5.80 -4.24
C ARG A 50 13.43 7.01 -4.71
N HIS A 51 12.75 8.09 -5.13
CA HIS A 51 13.43 9.30 -5.57
C HIS A 51 14.33 9.88 -4.48
N PHE A 52 13.88 9.91 -3.22
CA PHE A 52 14.71 10.41 -2.11
C PHE A 52 15.82 9.44 -1.70
N VAL A 53 15.58 8.13 -1.74
CA VAL A 53 16.60 7.11 -1.51
C VAL A 53 17.73 7.21 -2.55
N THR A 54 17.41 7.40 -3.83
CA THR A 54 18.43 7.49 -4.90
C THR A 54 19.13 8.82 -4.95
N ASN A 55 18.41 9.93 -4.71
CA ASN A 55 18.96 11.27 -4.92
C ASN A 55 19.64 11.85 -3.67
N SER A 56 19.35 11.32 -2.48
CA SER A 56 19.94 11.83 -1.24
C SER A 56 20.50 10.73 -0.34
N GLN A 57 21.83 10.69 -0.25
CA GLN A 57 22.58 9.83 0.66
C GLN A 57 22.16 9.96 2.14
N PRO A 58 21.97 11.16 2.72
CA PRO A 58 21.54 11.24 4.11
C PRO A 58 20.14 10.64 4.31
N TYR A 59 19.21 10.81 3.37
CA TYR A 59 17.89 10.18 3.45
C TYR A 59 17.98 8.67 3.38
N ASN A 60 18.80 8.13 2.47
CA ASN A 60 19.01 6.69 2.31
C ASN A 60 19.48 6.04 3.63
N ILE A 61 20.54 6.61 4.24
CA ILE A 61 21.08 6.12 5.52
C ILE A 61 20.01 6.23 6.62
N LEU A 62 19.35 7.39 6.75
CA LEU A 62 18.35 7.62 7.80
C LEU A 62 17.10 6.73 7.66
N ALA A 63 16.63 6.46 6.44
CA ALA A 63 15.44 5.65 6.19
C ALA A 63 15.68 4.17 6.51
N HIS A 64 16.83 3.62 6.08
CA HIS A 64 17.19 2.25 6.40
C HIS A 64 17.52 2.06 7.88
N THR A 65 18.27 2.98 8.48
CA THR A 65 18.55 2.93 9.93
C THR A 65 17.27 3.01 10.76
N LEU A 66 16.31 3.86 10.39
CA LEU A 66 15.02 3.94 11.07
C LEU A 66 14.24 2.61 10.96
N SER A 67 14.27 1.98 9.78
CA SER A 67 13.62 0.68 9.54
C SER A 67 14.26 -0.42 10.39
N VAL A 68 15.60 -0.47 10.43
CA VAL A 68 16.37 -1.41 11.26
C VAL A 68 16.06 -1.22 12.74
N VAL A 69 16.10 0.02 13.24
CA VAL A 69 15.77 0.34 14.65
C VAL A 69 14.36 -0.12 15.00
N GLN A 70 13.38 0.09 14.10
CA GLN A 70 12.00 -0.36 14.31
C GLN A 70 11.90 -1.89 14.38
N SER A 71 12.61 -2.62 13.52
CA SER A 71 12.65 -4.08 13.57
C SER A 71 13.38 -4.64 14.79
N LEU A 72 14.37 -3.93 15.33
CA LEU A 72 15.16 -4.36 16.49
C LEU A 72 14.54 -4.01 17.84
N GLU A 73 13.52 -3.14 17.87
CA GLU A 73 12.89 -2.63 19.09
C GLU A 73 12.49 -3.76 20.07
N LEU A 74 11.76 -4.76 19.56
CA LEU A 74 11.34 -5.92 20.36
C LEU A 74 12.53 -6.77 20.82
N LEU A 75 13.58 -6.90 20.01
CA LEU A 75 14.78 -7.65 20.39
C LEU A 75 15.54 -6.97 21.51
N ILE A 76 15.68 -5.64 21.45
CA ILE A 76 16.41 -4.88 22.46
C ILE A 76 15.64 -4.90 23.78
N GLU A 77 14.31 -4.76 23.76
CA GLU A 77 13.47 -4.89 24.95
C GLU A 77 13.63 -6.27 25.61
N MET A 78 13.64 -7.34 24.80
CA MET A 78 13.87 -8.70 25.29
C MET A 78 15.30 -8.94 25.76
N ALA A 79 16.30 -8.31 25.15
CA ALA A 79 17.69 -8.44 25.56
C ALA A 79 17.95 -7.82 26.94
N VAL A 80 17.37 -6.63 27.21
CA VAL A 80 17.51 -5.95 28.51
C VAL A 80 16.83 -6.74 29.63
N THR A 81 15.64 -7.27 29.36
CA THR A 81 14.90 -8.10 30.34
C THR A 81 15.57 -9.45 30.58
N LYS A 82 16.22 -10.05 29.57
CA LYS A 82 16.99 -11.31 29.73
C LYS A 82 18.25 -11.14 30.56
N ARG A 83 18.97 -10.02 30.43
CA ARG A 83 20.26 -9.78 31.09
C ARG A 83 20.14 -9.38 32.57
N GLY A 84 18.96 -9.56 33.18
CA GLY A 84 18.70 -9.13 34.56
C GLY A 84 18.70 -7.61 34.72
N GLY A 85 18.53 -6.85 33.63
CA GLY A 85 18.35 -5.42 33.71
C GLY A 85 17.06 -5.12 34.48
N GLY A 86 17.17 -4.58 35.69
CA GLY A 86 16.02 -4.16 36.47
C GLY A 86 15.08 -3.24 35.67
N ARG A 87 13.82 -3.16 36.10
CA ARG A 87 12.75 -2.44 35.38
C ARG A 87 13.12 -1.02 34.96
N ASP A 88 13.84 -0.28 35.81
CA ASP A 88 14.32 1.08 35.51
C ASP A 88 15.28 1.12 34.30
N LYS A 89 16.14 0.11 34.13
CA LYS A 89 17.02 0.02 32.95
C LYS A 89 16.22 -0.22 31.68
N ALA A 90 15.21 -1.09 31.73
CA ALA A 90 14.33 -1.35 30.59
C ALA A 90 13.56 -0.08 30.17
N GLU A 91 12.97 0.64 31.11
CA GLU A 91 12.24 1.88 30.84
C GLU A 91 13.16 2.97 30.24
N LYS A 92 14.39 3.12 30.76
CA LYS A 92 15.40 4.01 30.17
C LYS A 92 15.79 3.62 28.74
N THR A 93 15.93 2.33 28.46
CA THR A 93 16.23 1.83 27.12
C THR A 93 15.09 2.12 26.14
N VAL A 94 13.83 1.92 26.54
CA VAL A 94 12.67 2.25 25.69
C VAL A 94 12.64 3.75 25.36
N ILE A 95 12.89 4.62 26.35
CA ILE A 95 13.01 6.06 26.11
C ILE A 95 14.14 6.38 25.12
N ALA A 96 15.31 5.75 25.28
CA ALA A 96 16.44 5.95 24.38
C ALA A 96 16.11 5.51 22.95
N ILE A 97 15.44 4.37 22.76
CA ILE A 97 15.01 3.88 21.44
C ILE A 97 13.99 4.85 20.81
N GLU A 98 13.00 5.30 21.56
CA GLU A 98 12.03 6.29 21.05
C GLU A 98 12.69 7.63 20.73
N ALA A 99 13.70 8.05 21.52
CA ALA A 99 14.47 9.25 21.24
C ALA A 99 15.30 9.11 19.95
N ILE A 100 15.93 7.95 19.73
CA ILE A 100 16.65 7.64 18.49
C ILE A 100 15.67 7.65 17.31
N LYS A 101 14.51 6.98 17.42
CA LYS A 101 13.49 6.99 16.36
C LYS A 101 13.00 8.41 16.05
N ALA A 102 12.75 9.23 17.08
CA ALA A 102 12.35 10.62 16.91
C ALA A 102 13.45 11.44 16.21
N ALA A 103 14.71 11.30 16.62
CA ALA A 103 15.85 11.97 16.00
C ALA A 103 16.02 11.58 14.52
N LEU A 104 15.92 10.28 14.20
CA LEU A 104 15.97 9.78 12.82
C LEU A 104 14.82 10.35 11.96
N ARG A 105 13.59 10.39 12.50
CA ARG A 105 12.43 10.98 11.80
C ARG A 105 12.57 12.49 11.60
N LEU A 106 13.12 13.22 12.56
CA LEU A 106 13.44 14.64 12.41
C LEU A 106 14.56 14.86 11.37
N GLY A 107 15.57 13.99 11.36
CA GLY A 107 16.63 13.98 10.34
C GLY A 107 16.06 13.76 8.94
N LEU A 108 15.13 12.81 8.76
CA LEU A 108 14.43 12.58 7.50
C LEU A 108 13.62 13.80 7.04
N MET A 109 12.94 14.46 7.98
CA MET A 109 12.24 15.73 7.70
C MET A 109 13.24 16.81 7.24
N GLY A 110 14.43 16.88 7.84
CA GLY A 110 15.52 17.77 7.41
C GLY A 110 16.00 17.45 5.98
N ALA A 111 16.30 16.19 5.71
CA ALA A 111 16.78 15.72 4.39
C ALA A 111 15.76 15.97 3.26
N THR A 112 14.46 15.91 3.55
CA THR A 112 13.39 16.17 2.59
C THR A 112 13.03 17.65 2.44
N LYS A 113 13.81 18.57 3.03
CA LYS A 113 13.58 20.03 3.04
C LYS A 113 12.29 20.44 3.77
N GLY A 114 11.93 19.71 4.83
CA GLY A 114 10.75 19.99 5.65
C GLY A 114 9.44 19.52 5.02
N ARG A 115 9.44 18.47 4.20
CA ARG A 115 8.19 17.87 3.69
C ARG A 115 7.50 17.05 4.78
N THR A 116 6.20 16.82 4.63
CA THR A 116 5.47 15.96 5.57
C THR A 116 6.03 14.54 5.53
N GLY A 117 6.19 13.93 6.70
CA GLY A 117 6.78 12.59 6.79
C GLY A 117 5.85 11.53 6.19
N VAL A 118 6.35 10.78 5.22
CA VAL A 118 5.66 9.63 4.63
C VAL A 118 5.99 8.38 5.44
N GLN A 119 4.98 7.58 5.79
CA GLN A 119 5.15 6.38 6.61
C GLN A 119 4.66 5.13 5.88
N PRO A 120 5.52 4.12 5.68
CA PRO A 120 6.92 3.97 6.10
C PRO A 120 7.92 4.80 5.25
N PRO A 121 9.14 5.08 5.77
CA PRO A 121 10.15 5.89 5.09
C PRO A 121 10.84 5.16 3.91
N VAL A 122 10.63 3.86 3.80
CA VAL A 122 11.16 3.00 2.73
C VAL A 122 9.97 2.55 1.87
N ALA A 123 10.19 2.32 0.58
CA ALA A 123 9.17 1.83 -0.32
C ALA A 123 8.46 0.59 0.25
N GLU A 124 7.13 0.65 0.36
CA GLU A 124 6.31 -0.49 0.77
C GLU A 124 6.39 -1.59 -0.30
N ARG A 125 6.38 -2.85 0.14
CA ARG A 125 6.24 -4.02 -0.73
C ARG A 125 4.80 -4.11 -1.24
N GLU A 126 4.45 -3.26 -2.20
CA GLU A 126 3.19 -3.36 -2.94
C GLU A 126 3.29 -4.35 -4.12
N MET A 127 4.44 -5.04 -4.26
CA MET A 127 4.63 -6.03 -5.31
C MET A 127 4.05 -7.37 -4.87
N ASP A 128 2.89 -7.70 -5.43
CA ASP A 128 2.33 -9.05 -5.30
C ASP A 128 3.26 -10.05 -6.02
N PRO A 129 3.86 -11.01 -5.28
CA PRO A 129 4.71 -12.03 -5.90
C PRO A 129 3.96 -12.85 -6.96
N ALA A 130 2.65 -13.03 -6.83
CA ALA A 130 1.85 -13.74 -7.83
C ALA A 130 1.78 -12.97 -9.15
N LEU A 131 1.53 -11.66 -9.10
CA LEU A 131 1.53 -10.80 -10.30
C LEU A 131 2.92 -10.75 -10.97
N LEU A 132 4.00 -10.73 -10.19
CA LEU A 132 5.35 -10.78 -10.74
C LEU A 132 5.62 -12.09 -11.47
N ALA A 133 5.24 -13.24 -10.88
CA ALA A 133 5.38 -14.54 -11.51
C ALA A 133 4.55 -14.63 -12.81
N MET A 134 3.31 -14.15 -12.79
CA MET A 134 2.45 -14.06 -13.97
C MET A 134 3.07 -13.19 -15.08
N ASN A 135 3.68 -12.05 -14.73
CA ASN A 135 4.33 -11.18 -15.70
C ASN A 135 5.59 -11.82 -16.30
N GLN A 136 6.34 -12.59 -15.51
CA GLN A 136 7.47 -13.39 -16.02
C GLN A 136 7.00 -14.50 -16.98
N GLU A 137 5.92 -15.19 -16.66
CA GLU A 137 5.33 -16.20 -17.55
C GLU A 137 4.82 -15.58 -18.86
N ARG A 138 4.14 -14.42 -18.76
CA ARG A 138 3.71 -13.63 -19.93
C ARG A 138 4.90 -13.23 -20.80
N LEU A 139 6.02 -12.81 -20.20
CA LEU A 139 7.24 -12.50 -20.94
C LEU A 139 7.76 -13.74 -21.69
N ALA A 140 7.79 -14.91 -21.04
CA ALA A 140 8.22 -16.16 -21.67
C ALA A 140 7.28 -16.56 -22.82
N LYS A 141 5.96 -16.40 -22.67
CA LYS A 141 4.97 -16.61 -23.74
C LYS A 141 5.19 -15.65 -24.91
N MET A 142 5.42 -14.36 -24.63
CA MET A 142 5.71 -13.36 -25.65
C MET A 142 7.01 -13.68 -26.42
N GLN A 143 8.05 -14.10 -25.73
CA GLN A 143 9.32 -14.51 -26.36
C GLN A 143 9.12 -15.73 -27.26
N ARG A 144 8.38 -16.75 -26.80
CA ARG A 144 8.04 -17.94 -27.61
C ARG A 144 7.16 -17.61 -28.82
N ALA A 145 6.22 -16.67 -28.67
CA ALA A 145 5.39 -16.22 -29.78
C ALA A 145 6.22 -15.46 -30.82
N ALA A 146 7.13 -14.59 -30.38
CA ALA A 146 8.04 -13.87 -31.25
C ALA A 146 8.96 -14.80 -32.04
N THR A 147 9.50 -15.86 -31.41
CA THR A 147 10.36 -16.84 -32.11
C THR A 147 9.59 -17.70 -33.10
N LYS A 148 8.35 -18.12 -32.77
CA LYS A 148 7.46 -18.82 -33.71
C LYS A 148 7.13 -17.97 -34.94
N LEU A 149 6.87 -16.68 -34.75
CA LEU A 149 6.62 -15.76 -35.86
C LEU A 149 7.86 -15.65 -36.77
N HIS A 150 9.05 -15.55 -36.17
CA HIS A 150 10.29 -15.41 -36.94
C HIS A 150 10.61 -16.65 -37.77
N HIS A 151 10.32 -17.85 -37.27
CA HIS A 151 10.52 -19.11 -37.99
C HIS A 151 9.44 -19.37 -39.07
N GLY A 152 8.23 -18.82 -38.93
CA GLY A 152 7.17 -18.95 -39.93
C GLY A 152 7.25 -17.99 -41.13
N THR A 153 8.14 -16.98 -41.08
CA THR A 153 8.22 -15.93 -42.11
C THR A 153 9.25 -16.24 -43.21
N GLU A 154 9.96 -17.38 -43.16
CA GLU A 154 10.81 -17.84 -44.27
C GLU A 154 10.01 -18.43 -45.46
N ALA A 155 8.70 -18.63 -45.32
CA ALA A 155 7.82 -19.01 -46.42
C ALA A 155 6.88 -17.85 -46.79
N THR A 156 7.17 -17.19 -47.92
CA THR A 156 6.37 -16.14 -48.62
C THR A 156 6.29 -14.76 -47.96
N ALA A 157 7.28 -13.90 -48.25
CA ALA A 157 7.30 -12.50 -47.85
C ALA A 157 6.37 -11.62 -48.73
N ALA A 158 5.20 -11.25 -48.20
CA ALA A 158 4.46 -10.06 -48.65
C ALA A 158 4.97 -8.81 -47.91
N PRO A 159 5.03 -7.63 -48.54
CA PRO A 159 5.57 -6.42 -47.93
C PRO A 159 4.77 -5.97 -46.69
N PRO A 160 5.42 -5.37 -45.68
CA PRO A 160 4.77 -4.98 -44.44
C PRO A 160 3.73 -3.86 -44.70
N PRO A 161 2.54 -3.91 -44.05
CA PRO A 161 1.50 -2.91 -44.24
C PRO A 161 1.98 -1.53 -43.76
N HIS A 162 1.65 -0.49 -44.54
CA HIS A 162 2.15 0.87 -44.31
C HIS A 162 1.32 1.63 -43.27
N SER A 163 0.07 1.20 -42.99
CA SER A 163 -0.83 1.86 -42.03
C SER A 163 -1.66 0.86 -41.21
N ALA A 164 -2.12 1.27 -40.02
CA ALA A 164 -3.08 0.49 -39.21
C ALA A 164 -4.42 0.26 -39.94
N ALA A 165 -4.76 1.15 -40.89
CA ALA A 165 -5.92 1.00 -41.75
C ALA A 165 -5.79 -0.16 -42.75
N ASP A 166 -4.58 -0.46 -43.24
CA ASP A 166 -4.35 -1.56 -44.19
C ASP A 166 -4.62 -2.94 -43.57
N VAL A 167 -4.41 -3.07 -42.26
CA VAL A 167 -4.67 -4.32 -41.53
C VAL A 167 -6.18 -4.56 -41.37
N LEU A 168 -6.93 -3.49 -41.09
CA LEU A 168 -8.39 -3.55 -40.99
C LEU A 168 -9.06 -3.79 -42.36
N LEU A 169 -8.49 -3.22 -43.42
CA LEU A 169 -8.98 -3.41 -44.80
C LEU A 169 -8.55 -4.77 -45.39
N ARG A 170 -7.46 -5.37 -44.92
CA ARG A 170 -7.07 -6.72 -45.37
C ARG A 170 -8.04 -7.80 -44.88
N GLN A 171 -8.69 -7.58 -43.73
CA GLN A 171 -9.78 -8.45 -43.25
C GLN A 171 -11.04 -8.34 -44.12
N SER A 172 -11.26 -7.24 -44.86
CA SER A 172 -12.47 -7.07 -45.68
C SER A 172 -12.36 -7.59 -47.11
N HIS A 173 -11.20 -8.08 -47.55
CA HIS A 173 -10.98 -8.53 -48.94
C HIS A 173 -11.07 -10.05 -49.15
N GLY A 174 -11.39 -10.83 -48.10
CA GLY A 174 -11.85 -12.20 -48.24
C GLY A 174 -13.35 -12.25 -47.94
N GLU A 175 -14.15 -12.76 -48.88
CA GLU A 175 -15.60 -12.95 -48.81
C GLU A 175 -16.46 -11.72 -49.18
N THR A 176 -16.68 -11.56 -50.48
CA THR A 176 -17.94 -11.01 -50.99
C THR A 176 -18.80 -12.17 -51.49
N SER A 177 -19.66 -12.70 -50.61
CA SER A 177 -20.92 -13.28 -51.05
C SER A 177 -22.00 -12.89 -50.05
N LEU A 178 -22.96 -12.11 -50.55
CA LEU A 178 -24.12 -11.62 -49.83
C LEU A 178 -25.01 -12.80 -49.41
N GLN A 179 -25.16 -13.02 -48.10
CA GLN A 179 -26.39 -13.53 -47.53
C GLN A 179 -26.73 -12.78 -46.24
N ILE A 180 -27.85 -12.05 -46.33
CA ILE A 180 -28.58 -11.47 -45.21
C ILE A 180 -29.06 -12.64 -44.34
N GLY A 181 -28.56 -12.73 -43.11
CA GLY A 181 -28.94 -13.77 -42.17
C GLY A 181 -28.53 -13.40 -40.75
N MET A 182 -29.49 -12.95 -39.95
CA MET A 182 -29.37 -12.97 -38.50
C MET A 182 -29.08 -14.42 -38.06
N ALA A 183 -28.26 -14.57 -37.01
CA ALA A 183 -27.87 -15.82 -36.34
C ALA A 183 -26.69 -16.60 -36.93
N LYS A 184 -25.46 -16.16 -36.58
CA LYS A 184 -24.32 -17.06 -36.23
C LYS A 184 -23.23 -16.25 -35.51
N VAL A 185 -23.34 -16.08 -34.20
CA VAL A 185 -22.35 -15.30 -33.38
C VAL A 185 -21.52 -16.20 -32.45
N GLU A 186 -21.63 -17.53 -32.56
CA GLU A 186 -21.11 -18.43 -31.52
C GLU A 186 -20.19 -19.56 -31.98
N THR A 187 -19.63 -19.58 -33.19
CA THR A 187 -18.85 -20.77 -33.60
C THR A 187 -17.49 -20.54 -34.27
N GLU A 188 -16.93 -19.32 -34.22
CA GLU A 188 -15.57 -19.05 -34.72
C GLU A 188 -14.82 -18.03 -33.85
N ARG A 189 -14.76 -18.27 -32.53
CA ARG A 189 -13.96 -17.44 -31.60
C ARG A 189 -12.72 -18.18 -31.07
N GLU A 190 -12.08 -19.02 -31.87
CA GLU A 190 -10.84 -19.70 -31.45
C GLU A 190 -9.57 -19.01 -31.96
N ASP A 191 -9.61 -18.29 -33.09
CA ASP A 191 -8.40 -17.85 -33.81
C ASP A 191 -8.04 -16.36 -33.69
N GLU A 192 -8.54 -15.64 -32.69
CA GLU A 192 -8.06 -14.27 -32.43
C GLU A 192 -6.69 -14.32 -31.74
N PRO A 193 -5.64 -13.65 -32.29
CA PRO A 193 -4.30 -13.72 -31.73
C PRO A 193 -4.28 -13.14 -30.30
N GLU A 194 -3.82 -13.96 -29.35
CA GLU A 194 -3.70 -13.57 -27.94
C GLU A 194 -2.79 -12.34 -27.74
N PHE A 195 -1.84 -12.18 -28.66
CA PHE A 195 -0.87 -11.10 -28.69
C PHE A 195 -0.80 -10.49 -30.09
N TRP A 196 -0.85 -9.16 -30.14
CA TRP A 196 -0.62 -8.35 -31.32
C TRP A 196 0.86 -7.94 -31.41
N THR A 197 1.49 -8.12 -32.56
CA THR A 197 2.87 -7.69 -32.80
C THR A 197 2.91 -6.45 -33.69
N GLY A 198 3.55 -5.39 -33.21
CA GLY A 198 3.70 -4.14 -33.96
C GLY A 198 4.51 -4.35 -35.24
N PRO A 199 3.97 -4.08 -36.44
CA PRO A 199 4.62 -4.42 -37.70
C PRO A 199 5.93 -3.67 -37.96
N ARG A 200 6.08 -2.46 -37.41
CA ARG A 200 7.32 -1.64 -37.56
C ARG A 200 8.29 -1.77 -36.40
N THR A 201 7.79 -2.17 -35.23
CA THR A 201 8.54 -2.08 -33.98
C THR A 201 8.82 -3.43 -33.36
N GLY A 202 8.21 -4.50 -33.88
CA GLY A 202 8.29 -5.85 -33.31
C GLY A 202 7.66 -5.98 -31.92
N TYR A 203 7.02 -4.92 -31.39
CA TYR A 203 6.49 -4.93 -30.02
C TYR A 203 5.25 -5.81 -29.93
N VAL A 204 5.37 -6.89 -29.16
CA VAL A 204 4.27 -7.79 -28.82
C VAL A 204 3.43 -7.18 -27.68
N ARG A 205 2.10 -7.10 -27.81
CA ARG A 205 1.16 -6.60 -26.79
C ARG A 205 -0.07 -7.51 -26.70
N PRO A 206 -0.61 -7.77 -25.50
CA PRO A 206 -1.85 -8.52 -25.37
C PRO A 206 -3.03 -7.73 -25.97
N THR A 207 -3.95 -8.44 -26.64
CA THR A 207 -5.18 -7.84 -27.19
C THR A 207 -6.25 -7.65 -26.10
N LEU A 208 -7.20 -6.73 -26.31
CA LEU A 208 -8.33 -6.57 -25.37
C LEU A 208 -9.19 -7.84 -25.30
N ALA A 209 -9.21 -8.64 -26.37
CA ALA A 209 -9.88 -9.94 -26.42
C ALA A 209 -9.22 -10.95 -25.47
N SER A 210 -7.89 -11.01 -25.41
CA SER A 210 -7.19 -11.93 -24.48
C SER A 210 -7.33 -11.52 -23.02
N LEU A 211 -7.48 -10.22 -22.73
CA LEU A 211 -7.78 -9.73 -21.38
C LEU A 211 -9.19 -10.10 -20.91
N ARG A 212 -10.17 -10.23 -21.82
CA ARG A 212 -11.52 -10.70 -21.51
C ARG A 212 -11.54 -12.22 -21.31
N ARG A 213 -10.87 -12.99 -22.19
CA ARG A 213 -10.84 -14.47 -22.16
C ARG A 213 -10.29 -15.05 -20.85
N ASN A 214 -9.28 -14.41 -20.23
CA ASN A 214 -8.74 -14.87 -18.95
C ASN A 214 -9.73 -14.79 -17.77
N GLY A 215 -10.79 -14.00 -17.86
CA GLY A 215 -11.88 -13.97 -16.88
C GLY A 215 -12.92 -15.08 -17.09
N ASP A 216 -12.98 -15.65 -18.28
CA ASP A 216 -13.99 -16.63 -18.69
C ASP A 216 -13.52 -18.09 -18.50
N ALA A 217 -12.28 -18.32 -18.07
CA ALA A 217 -11.75 -19.64 -17.78
C ALA A 217 -12.32 -20.21 -16.47
N THR A 218 -13.58 -20.66 -16.51
CA THR A 218 -14.15 -21.56 -15.49
C THR A 218 -14.60 -22.86 -16.14
N PRO A 219 -14.28 -24.02 -15.54
CA PRO A 219 -14.78 -25.30 -16.02
C PRO A 219 -16.30 -25.33 -15.84
N LEU A 220 -16.96 -25.88 -16.85
CA LEU A 220 -18.39 -25.95 -17.06
C LEU A 220 -19.18 -26.32 -15.77
N GLY A 221 -20.06 -25.42 -15.31
CA GLY A 221 -21.17 -25.76 -14.41
C GLY A 221 -21.31 -24.95 -13.13
N ASP A 222 -21.69 -23.66 -13.20
CA ASP A 222 -22.65 -23.04 -12.27
C ASP A 222 -22.98 -21.59 -12.68
N ALA A 223 -24.27 -21.23 -12.75
CA ALA A 223 -24.72 -19.90 -13.21
C ALA A 223 -24.39 -18.75 -12.23
N THR A 224 -24.14 -19.07 -10.95
CA THR A 224 -23.67 -18.12 -9.92
C THR A 224 -22.22 -17.71 -10.16
N VAL A 225 -21.39 -18.59 -10.73
CA VAL A 225 -19.98 -18.34 -11.05
C VAL A 225 -19.86 -17.38 -12.25
N THR A 226 -20.81 -17.42 -13.19
CA THR A 226 -20.80 -16.59 -14.41
C THR A 226 -20.97 -15.10 -14.12
N LEU A 227 -21.80 -14.74 -13.12
CA LEU A 227 -21.96 -13.35 -12.68
C LEU A 227 -20.66 -12.84 -12.05
N THR A 228 -20.08 -13.61 -11.11
CA THR A 228 -18.81 -13.25 -10.47
C THR A 228 -17.65 -13.16 -11.46
N ALA A 229 -17.59 -14.05 -12.46
CA ALA A 229 -16.57 -14.01 -13.51
C ALA A 229 -16.68 -12.76 -14.39
N SER A 230 -17.90 -12.32 -14.74
CA SER A 230 -18.11 -11.08 -15.49
C SER A 230 -17.71 -9.82 -14.71
N TYR A 231 -18.00 -9.77 -13.40
CA TYR A 231 -17.51 -8.69 -12.53
C TYR A 231 -15.98 -8.70 -12.47
N MET A 232 -15.36 -9.85 -12.24
CA MET A 232 -13.90 -10.01 -12.23
C MET A 232 -13.25 -9.63 -13.57
N ALA A 233 -13.84 -9.99 -14.71
CA ALA A 233 -13.34 -9.63 -16.04
C ALA A 233 -13.42 -8.12 -16.31
N LYS A 234 -14.50 -7.46 -15.89
CA LYS A 234 -14.63 -5.99 -15.93
C LYS A 234 -13.61 -5.32 -15.02
N ASP A 235 -13.35 -5.90 -13.85
CA ASP A 235 -12.37 -5.40 -12.90
C ASP A 235 -10.94 -5.54 -13.44
N VAL A 236 -10.58 -6.68 -14.04
CA VAL A 236 -9.27 -6.89 -14.70
C VAL A 236 -9.07 -5.94 -15.88
N GLY A 237 -10.11 -5.73 -16.70
CA GLY A 237 -10.06 -4.77 -17.81
C GLY A 237 -9.93 -3.33 -17.32
N LYS A 238 -10.69 -2.94 -16.29
CA LYS A 238 -10.63 -1.62 -15.66
C LYS A 238 -9.27 -1.39 -14.99
N GLU A 239 -8.74 -2.37 -14.28
CA GLU A 239 -7.42 -2.33 -13.66
C GLU A 239 -6.31 -2.22 -14.71
N TYR A 240 -6.39 -2.97 -15.80
CA TYR A 240 -5.47 -2.84 -16.92
C TYR A 240 -5.51 -1.42 -17.50
N LEU A 241 -6.71 -0.86 -17.72
CA LEU A 241 -6.87 0.50 -18.20
C LEU A 241 -6.32 1.52 -17.19
N MET A 242 -6.61 1.39 -15.89
CA MET A 242 -6.10 2.29 -14.86
C MET A 242 -4.57 2.18 -14.70
N SER A 243 -3.98 1.01 -14.91
CA SER A 243 -2.52 0.83 -14.91
C SER A 243 -1.83 1.46 -16.14
N ARG A 244 -2.59 1.68 -17.22
CA ARG A 244 -2.09 2.22 -18.49
C ARG A 244 -2.44 3.69 -18.71
N VAL A 245 -3.50 4.17 -18.05
CA VAL A 245 -3.90 5.58 -18.08
C VAL A 245 -2.95 6.36 -17.19
N LEU A 246 -2.25 7.32 -17.78
CA LEU A 246 -1.42 8.26 -17.02
C LEU A 246 -2.32 9.06 -16.10
N THR A 247 -2.25 8.77 -14.81
CA THR A 247 -2.93 9.58 -13.81
C THR A 247 -2.23 10.94 -13.70
N VAL A 248 -2.95 11.97 -13.24
CA VAL A 248 -2.35 13.30 -12.96
C VAL A 248 -1.17 13.17 -12.00
N GLU A 249 -1.18 12.15 -11.14
CA GLU A 249 -0.08 11.85 -10.23
C GLU A 249 1.15 11.36 -10.98
N ASP A 250 0.99 10.50 -11.99
CA ASP A 250 2.10 9.92 -12.77
C ASP A 250 2.90 10.98 -13.52
N VAL A 251 2.24 12.06 -13.93
CA VAL A 251 2.87 13.20 -14.61
C VAL A 251 3.60 14.13 -13.62
N ARG A 252 3.20 14.17 -12.35
CA ARG A 252 3.85 15.01 -11.34
C ARG A 252 5.25 14.50 -11.01
N ARG A 253 6.18 15.43 -10.78
CA ARG A 253 7.52 15.12 -10.31
C ARG A 253 7.43 14.43 -8.94
N PRO A 254 8.27 13.41 -8.66
CA PRO A 254 8.23 12.72 -7.38
C PRO A 254 8.32 13.66 -6.17
N GLU A 255 9.07 14.75 -6.30
CA GLU A 255 9.27 15.72 -5.22
C GLU A 255 8.05 16.61 -4.91
N ASP A 256 7.08 16.66 -5.83
CA ASP A 256 5.84 17.43 -5.74
C ASP A 256 4.64 16.56 -5.33
N LEU A 257 4.85 15.23 -5.21
CA LEU A 257 3.86 14.32 -4.64
C LEU A 257 3.57 14.62 -3.17
N VAL A 258 4.49 15.30 -2.48
CA VAL A 258 4.34 15.71 -1.08
C VAL A 258 4.75 17.17 -0.93
N SER A 259 3.89 17.96 -0.31
CA SER A 259 4.12 19.37 -0.12
C SER A 259 5.13 19.66 1.00
N LYS A 260 5.85 20.77 0.83
CA LYS A 260 6.77 21.30 1.83
C LYS A 260 5.95 21.87 2.99
N ALA A 261 6.18 21.38 4.20
CA ALA A 261 5.57 21.92 5.41
C ALA A 261 6.30 23.20 5.83
N LYS A 262 5.62 24.34 5.74
CA LYS A 262 6.13 25.66 6.19
C LYS A 262 5.32 26.16 7.38
N GLY A 263 5.97 26.92 8.27
CA GLY A 263 5.34 27.55 9.43
C GLY A 263 4.60 26.54 10.32
N ILE A 264 3.29 26.75 10.47
CA ILE A 264 2.41 25.95 11.35
C ILE A 264 2.38 24.47 10.95
N LYS A 265 2.41 24.14 9.65
CA LYS A 265 2.46 22.72 9.20
C LYS A 265 3.74 22.03 9.65
N LYS A 266 4.88 22.74 9.64
CA LYS A 266 6.16 22.19 10.10
C LYS A 266 6.10 21.86 11.59
N LEU A 267 5.53 22.77 12.39
CA LEU A 267 5.30 22.53 13.82
C LEU A 267 4.41 21.31 14.06
N ALA A 268 3.33 21.17 13.28
CA ALA A 268 2.44 20.02 13.37
C ALA A 268 3.15 18.69 13.09
N GLU A 269 4.05 18.64 12.09
CA GLU A 269 4.87 17.46 11.82
C GLU A 269 5.84 17.16 12.96
N ILE A 270 6.48 18.18 13.55
CA ILE A 270 7.39 18.01 14.70
C ILE A 270 6.64 17.43 15.90
N ILE A 271 5.47 17.98 16.25
CA ILE A 271 4.63 17.49 17.36
C ILE A 271 4.24 16.03 17.11
N TYR A 272 3.85 15.69 15.88
CA TYR A 272 3.48 14.33 15.51
C TYR A 272 4.66 13.35 15.64
N ILE A 273 5.86 13.75 15.22
CA ILE A 273 7.08 12.92 15.33
C ILE A 273 7.48 12.71 16.80
N LEU A 274 7.35 13.74 17.64
CA LEU A 274 7.74 13.68 19.05
C LEU A 274 6.71 12.96 19.94
N ARG A 275 5.49 12.74 19.46
CA ARG A 275 4.39 12.15 20.25
C ARG A 275 4.78 10.85 20.96
N PRO A 276 5.39 9.82 20.31
CA PRO A 276 5.75 8.58 21.01
C PRO A 276 6.79 8.81 22.12
N LEU A 277 7.77 9.69 21.89
CA LEU A 277 8.78 10.04 22.88
C LEU A 277 8.15 10.74 24.10
N ILE A 278 7.27 11.71 23.85
CA ILE A 278 6.57 12.44 24.92
C ILE A 278 5.69 11.46 25.72
N TYR A 279 5.03 10.52 25.05
CA TYR A 279 4.23 9.49 25.70
C TYR A 279 5.06 8.62 26.67
N VAL A 280 6.22 8.10 26.24
CA VAL A 280 7.06 7.25 27.10
C VAL A 280 7.68 8.06 28.24
N ILE A 281 8.10 9.31 27.99
CA ILE A 281 8.59 10.21 29.06
C ILE A 281 7.48 10.51 30.07
N ALA A 282 6.25 10.75 29.61
CA ALA A 282 5.10 10.98 30.47
C ALA A 282 4.76 9.72 31.29
N MET A 283 4.83 8.53 30.70
CA MET A 283 4.65 7.27 31.44
C MET A 283 5.69 7.09 32.54
N ARG A 284 6.95 7.50 32.32
CA ARG A 284 7.98 7.45 33.36
C ARG A 284 7.76 8.46 34.49
N ARG A 285 7.23 9.65 34.17
CA ARG A 285 7.01 10.71 35.16
C ARG A 285 5.76 10.48 36.01
N TYR A 286 4.64 10.16 35.37
CA TYR A 286 3.35 10.00 36.05
C TYR A 286 3.09 8.56 36.48
N GLY A 287 3.74 7.58 35.86
CA GLY A 287 3.50 6.16 36.11
C GLY A 287 2.44 5.57 35.15
N ARG A 288 2.48 4.24 35.00
CA ARG A 288 1.70 3.49 33.98
C ARG A 288 0.19 3.46 34.22
N ARG A 289 -0.25 3.60 35.48
CA ARG A 289 -1.67 3.54 35.84
C ARG A 289 -2.41 4.87 35.68
N HIS A 290 -1.67 5.96 35.46
CA HIS A 290 -2.29 7.27 35.29
C HIS A 290 -2.82 7.44 33.88
N THR A 291 -3.97 8.09 33.75
CA THR A 291 -4.60 8.41 32.45
C THR A 291 -3.94 9.59 31.74
N LEU A 292 -3.09 10.34 32.45
CA LEU A 292 -2.43 11.54 31.93
C LEU A 292 -1.52 11.30 30.71
N PRO A 293 -0.63 10.29 30.68
CA PRO A 293 0.21 10.04 29.49
C PRO A 293 -0.63 9.74 28.25
N TYR A 294 -1.74 9.02 28.42
CA TYR A 294 -2.69 8.71 27.36
C TYR A 294 -3.39 9.98 26.85
N LEU A 295 -3.99 10.78 27.75
CA LEU A 295 -4.67 12.03 27.37
C LEU A 295 -3.70 13.04 26.76
N LEU A 296 -2.48 13.13 27.28
CA LEU A 296 -1.43 13.97 26.72
C LEU A 296 -1.11 13.57 25.28
N SER A 297 -0.95 12.27 25.02
CA SER A 297 -0.70 11.78 23.66
C SER A 297 -1.88 12.07 22.71
N LEU A 298 -3.11 11.91 23.17
CA LEU A 298 -4.32 12.22 22.40
C LEU A 298 -4.43 13.73 22.13
N ALA A 299 -4.11 14.57 23.11
CA ALA A 299 -4.10 16.01 22.97
C ALA A 299 -3.03 16.49 21.97
N LEU A 300 -1.82 15.92 22.01
CA LEU A 300 -0.77 16.21 21.03
C LEU A 300 -1.16 15.76 19.62
N GLU A 301 -1.88 14.63 19.51
CA GLU A 301 -2.43 14.14 18.26
C GLU A 301 -3.47 15.09 17.67
N TYR A 302 -4.45 15.50 18.48
CA TYR A 302 -5.45 16.48 18.10
C TYR A 302 -4.83 17.83 17.77
N LEU A 303 -3.84 18.29 18.54
CA LEU A 303 -3.11 19.54 18.27
C LEU A 303 -2.39 19.46 16.92
N ALA A 304 -1.66 18.39 16.63
CA ALA A 304 -1.01 18.21 15.34
C ALA A 304 -2.04 18.15 14.19
N TYR A 305 -3.20 17.52 14.38
CA TYR A 305 -4.27 17.50 13.38
C TYR A 305 -4.87 18.89 13.14
N SER A 306 -5.26 19.60 14.20
CA SER A 306 -5.82 20.95 14.17
C SER A 306 -4.88 21.94 13.47
N LEU A 307 -3.57 21.88 13.76
CA LEU A 307 -2.57 22.75 13.13
C LEU A 307 -2.41 22.48 11.61
N ARG A 308 -2.55 21.22 11.16
CA ARG A 308 -2.52 20.88 9.73
C ARG A 308 -3.73 21.44 8.99
N CYS A 309 -4.93 21.21 9.53
CA CYS A 309 -6.20 21.68 8.96
C CYS A 309 -6.28 23.22 8.97
N SER A 310 -5.83 23.85 10.05
CA SER A 310 -5.81 25.32 10.17
C SER A 310 -4.89 25.98 9.13
N SER A 311 -3.88 25.27 8.63
CA SER A 311 -2.98 25.77 7.60
C SER A 311 -3.43 25.45 6.17
N THR A 312 -4.22 24.40 5.93
CA THR A 312 -4.82 24.15 4.60
C THR A 312 -5.92 25.15 4.31
N SER A 313 -6.77 25.46 5.29
CA SER A 313 -7.88 26.41 5.14
C SER A 313 -7.44 27.84 4.76
N ARG A 314 -6.32 28.34 5.31
CA ARG A 314 -5.83 29.71 5.01
C ARG A 314 -5.23 29.87 3.62
N LEU A 315 -4.81 28.78 2.96
CA LEU A 315 -4.33 28.86 1.58
C LEU A 315 -5.48 28.80 0.56
N ALA A 316 -6.63 28.24 0.93
CA ALA A 316 -7.81 28.16 0.07
C ALA A 316 -8.59 29.49 -0.04
N THR A 317 -8.40 30.41 0.91
CA THR A 317 -9.09 31.72 0.93
C THR A 317 -8.45 32.78 0.03
N ASN A 318 -7.24 32.54 -0.49
CA ASN A 318 -6.64 33.43 -1.48
C ASN A 318 -7.23 33.12 -2.86
N LYS A 319 -8.35 33.80 -3.17
CA LYS A 319 -9.05 33.89 -4.47
C LYS A 319 -8.18 34.46 -5.62
N ALA A 320 -6.87 34.26 -5.61
CA ALA A 320 -5.92 34.80 -6.59
C ALA A 320 -5.48 33.77 -7.65
N SER A 321 -6.08 32.57 -7.66
CA SER A 321 -5.90 31.61 -8.75
C SER A 321 -7.17 31.66 -9.61
N GLY A 322 -7.05 32.21 -10.82
CA GLY A 322 -8.16 32.28 -11.77
C GLY A 322 -8.74 30.90 -12.13
N PRO A 323 -9.87 30.85 -12.85
CA PRO A 323 -10.64 29.63 -13.11
C PRO A 323 -9.91 28.51 -13.87
N MET A 324 -8.65 28.72 -14.30
CA MET A 324 -7.83 27.73 -15.03
C MET A 324 -6.67 27.12 -14.22
N LEU A 325 -6.31 27.66 -13.05
CA LEU A 325 -5.26 27.06 -12.22
C LEU A 325 -5.91 26.13 -11.20
N PRO A 326 -5.52 24.84 -11.15
CA PRO A 326 -6.09 23.94 -10.18
C PRO A 326 -5.77 24.48 -8.78
N VAL A 327 -6.83 24.81 -8.03
CA VAL A 327 -6.80 24.87 -6.57
C VAL A 327 -5.94 23.71 -6.14
N LYS A 328 -4.87 23.96 -5.38
CA LYS A 328 -3.86 22.95 -5.03
C LYS A 328 -4.56 21.72 -4.43
N THR A 329 -4.88 20.75 -5.27
CA THR A 329 -5.53 19.51 -4.88
C THR A 329 -4.49 18.71 -4.12
N GLU A 330 -4.84 18.34 -2.89
CA GLU A 330 -4.03 17.43 -2.08
C GLU A 330 -3.75 16.19 -2.93
N THR A 331 -2.49 15.79 -3.00
CA THR A 331 -2.10 14.58 -3.73
C THR A 331 -2.72 13.36 -3.06
N GLU A 332 -2.99 12.28 -3.80
CA GLU A 332 -3.51 11.05 -3.19
C GLU A 332 -2.53 10.53 -2.14
N LEU A 333 -1.22 10.71 -2.34
CA LEU A 333 -0.22 10.37 -1.31
C LEU A 333 -0.43 11.17 -0.01
N GLU A 334 -0.65 12.49 -0.07
CA GLU A 334 -0.91 13.30 1.14
C GLU A 334 -2.25 12.93 1.79
N LYS A 335 -3.27 12.65 0.99
CA LYS A 335 -4.59 12.21 1.45
C LYS A 335 -4.53 10.85 2.12
N GLN A 336 -3.79 9.90 1.55
CA GLN A 336 -3.55 8.58 2.13
C GLN A 336 -2.81 8.71 3.45
N GLU A 337 -1.76 9.53 3.53
CA GLU A 337 -1.04 9.79 4.79
C GLU A 337 -1.94 10.42 5.85
N THR A 338 -2.74 11.41 5.47
CA THR A 338 -3.68 12.07 6.38
C THR A 338 -4.76 11.10 6.86
N SER A 339 -5.25 10.22 5.99
CA SER A 339 -6.22 9.18 6.33
C SER A 339 -5.61 8.07 7.20
N LYS A 340 -4.35 7.68 6.97
CA LYS A 340 -3.59 6.77 7.84
C LYS A 340 -3.50 7.36 9.26
N ARG A 341 -3.16 8.65 9.37
CA ARG A 341 -3.08 9.38 10.66
C ARG A 341 -4.45 9.55 11.32
N ALA A 342 -5.49 9.88 10.55
CA ALA A 342 -6.86 9.97 11.06
C ALA A 342 -7.35 8.62 11.61
N ARG A 343 -7.00 7.52 10.95
CA ARG A 343 -7.33 6.17 11.44
C ARG A 343 -6.65 5.82 12.76
N GLN A 344 -5.52 6.43 13.08
CA GLN A 344 -4.84 6.22 14.37
C GLN A 344 -5.67 6.73 15.55
N PHE A 345 -6.51 7.77 15.38
CA PHE A 345 -7.41 8.22 16.44
C PHE A 345 -8.37 7.13 16.88
N TRP A 346 -8.87 6.30 15.96
CA TRP A 346 -9.76 5.19 16.30
C TRP A 346 -9.07 4.15 17.18
N TRP A 347 -7.75 3.95 17.01
CA TRP A 347 -6.99 3.05 17.86
C TRP A 347 -6.89 3.51 19.33
N TYR A 348 -7.09 4.80 19.62
CA TYR A 348 -7.17 5.29 21.01
C TYR A 348 -8.43 4.78 21.71
N LEU A 349 -9.56 4.60 21.00
CA LEU A 349 -10.77 4.03 21.60
C LEU A 349 -10.58 2.59 22.08
N VAL A 350 -9.70 1.84 21.42
CA VAL A 350 -9.38 0.43 21.74
C VAL A 350 -8.21 0.32 22.73
N ARG A 351 -7.69 1.45 23.22
CA ARG A 351 -6.48 1.48 24.06
C ARG A 351 -6.70 2.23 25.37
N GLY A 352 -6.09 1.72 26.44
CA GLY A 352 -5.93 2.44 27.70
C GLY A 352 -7.27 2.76 28.39
N PRO A 353 -7.42 3.93 29.04
CA PRO A 353 -8.56 4.18 29.92
C PRO A 353 -9.91 4.26 29.19
N VAL A 354 -9.92 4.60 27.89
CA VAL A 354 -11.17 4.64 27.11
C VAL A 354 -11.70 3.24 26.84
N TRP A 355 -10.79 2.27 26.65
CA TRP A 355 -11.17 0.88 26.46
C TRP A 355 -11.87 0.32 27.71
N GLU A 356 -11.20 0.37 28.85
CA GLU A 356 -11.74 -0.09 30.14
C GLU A 356 -13.01 0.66 30.56
N GLY A 357 -13.03 1.99 30.42
CA GLY A 357 -14.10 2.82 30.95
C GLY A 357 -15.34 2.95 30.07
N TRP A 358 -15.20 2.79 28.75
CA TRP A 358 -16.29 3.08 27.82
C TRP A 358 -16.46 2.04 26.71
N THR A 359 -15.40 1.70 25.98
CA THR A 359 -15.51 0.88 24.77
C THR A 359 -15.83 -0.58 25.11
N LYS A 360 -15.14 -1.19 26.08
CA LYS A 360 -15.34 -2.57 26.52
C LYS A 360 -16.77 -2.83 27.01
N PRO A 361 -17.32 -2.08 28.00
CA PRO A 361 -18.68 -2.34 28.48
C PRO A 361 -19.74 -2.10 27.40
N ARG A 362 -19.50 -1.19 26.44
CA ARG A 362 -20.38 -0.99 25.29
C ARG A 362 -20.36 -2.17 24.33
N LEU A 363 -19.18 -2.73 24.05
CA LEU A 363 -19.04 -3.92 23.19
C LEU A 363 -19.68 -5.15 23.85
N GLU A 364 -19.48 -5.35 25.14
CA GLU A 364 -20.12 -6.44 25.90
C GLU A 364 -21.64 -6.28 25.95
N ALA A 365 -22.15 -5.06 26.15
CA ALA A 365 -23.59 -4.78 26.11
C ALA A 365 -24.18 -4.98 24.71
N ILE A 366 -23.43 -4.66 23.66
CA ILE A 366 -23.82 -4.91 22.27
C ILE A 366 -23.84 -6.41 22.00
N ALA A 367 -22.79 -7.15 22.38
CA ALA A 367 -22.73 -8.60 22.23
C ALA A 367 -23.93 -9.26 22.93
N GLY A 368 -24.19 -8.92 24.20
CA GLY A 368 -25.35 -9.43 24.94
C GLY A 368 -26.70 -9.15 24.26
N LYS A 369 -26.87 -7.99 23.59
CA LYS A 369 -28.10 -7.67 22.84
C LYS A 369 -28.26 -8.46 21.54
N PHE A 370 -27.18 -8.98 20.99
CA PHE A 370 -27.16 -9.70 19.72
C PHE A 370 -27.08 -11.23 19.88
N GLN A 371 -26.86 -11.72 21.10
CA GLN A 371 -26.76 -13.14 21.43
C GLN A 371 -28.04 -13.94 21.07
N ASP A 372 -29.22 -13.36 21.32
CA ASP A 372 -30.50 -14.08 21.17
C ASP A 372 -31.09 -14.05 19.75
N LYS A 373 -30.35 -13.56 18.75
CA LYS A 373 -30.86 -13.39 17.38
C LYS A 373 -30.23 -14.41 16.42
N PRO A 374 -31.02 -15.24 15.70
CA PRO A 374 -30.53 -16.42 14.97
C PRO A 374 -29.61 -16.12 13.75
N LEU A 375 -29.43 -14.85 13.37
CA LEU A 375 -28.52 -14.43 12.28
C LEU A 375 -27.38 -13.51 12.76
N ILE A 376 -27.55 -12.83 13.90
CA ILE A 376 -26.55 -11.89 14.44
C ILE A 376 -25.80 -12.49 15.65
N GLY A 377 -26.24 -13.65 16.15
CA GLY A 377 -25.56 -14.40 17.21
C GLY A 377 -24.10 -14.70 16.88
N PHE A 378 -23.75 -14.91 15.60
CA PHE A 378 -22.36 -15.07 15.16
C PHE A 378 -21.49 -13.84 15.47
N VAL A 379 -22.02 -12.62 15.32
CA VAL A 379 -21.29 -11.39 15.65
C VAL A 379 -21.12 -11.28 17.17
N SER A 380 -22.12 -11.72 17.94
CA SER A 380 -22.02 -11.79 19.39
C SER A 380 -20.95 -12.77 19.86
N THR A 381 -20.90 -13.99 19.30
CA THR A 381 -19.88 -14.99 19.64
C THR A 381 -18.49 -14.48 19.26
N LEU A 382 -18.36 -13.88 18.08
CA LEU A 382 -17.09 -13.29 17.63
C LEU A 382 -16.67 -12.14 18.57
N LEU A 383 -17.57 -11.23 18.96
CA LEU A 383 -17.23 -10.18 19.92
C LEU A 383 -16.84 -10.74 21.29
N GLN A 384 -17.54 -11.75 21.79
CA GLN A 384 -17.23 -12.41 23.07
C GLN A 384 -15.86 -13.11 23.05
N ASP A 385 -15.45 -13.68 21.92
CA ASP A 385 -14.14 -14.32 21.77
C ASP A 385 -13.01 -13.29 21.57
N TYR A 386 -13.30 -12.18 20.87
CA TYR A 386 -12.30 -11.16 20.57
C TYR A 386 -12.04 -10.17 21.71
N VAL A 387 -13.04 -9.83 22.53
CA VAL A 387 -12.86 -8.88 23.66
C VAL A 387 -11.78 -9.35 24.64
N PRO A 388 -11.77 -10.62 25.12
CA PRO A 388 -10.71 -11.15 25.97
C PRO A 388 -9.34 -11.16 25.28
N LEU A 389 -9.29 -11.45 23.98
CA LEU A 389 -8.05 -11.46 23.21
C LEU A 389 -7.45 -10.06 23.07
N ILE A 390 -8.29 -9.04 22.87
CA ILE A 390 -7.87 -7.63 22.86
C ILE A 390 -7.33 -7.24 24.24
N ASP A 391 -8.00 -7.66 25.31
CA ASP A 391 -7.55 -7.41 26.69
C ASP A 391 -6.17 -8.02 26.95
N GLU A 392 -5.98 -9.28 26.56
CA GLU A 392 -4.70 -9.97 26.68
C GLU A 392 -3.61 -9.32 25.84
N TYR A 393 -3.91 -8.88 24.62
CA TYR A 393 -2.91 -8.27 23.74
C TYR A 393 -2.52 -6.85 24.18
N TYR A 394 -3.48 -5.98 24.51
CA TYR A 394 -3.21 -4.56 24.77
C TYR A 394 -2.73 -4.26 26.19
N TYR A 395 -3.20 -4.99 27.22
CA TYR A 395 -2.75 -4.77 28.60
C TYR A 395 -1.46 -5.52 28.94
N TYR A 396 -1.13 -6.55 28.17
CA TYR A 396 0.17 -7.18 28.25
C TYR A 396 1.26 -6.35 27.54
N THR A 397 0.91 -5.57 26.50
CA THR A 397 1.85 -4.79 25.68
C THR A 397 2.15 -3.36 26.18
N ALA A 398 1.33 -2.78 27.07
CA ALA A 398 1.45 -1.39 27.55
C ALA A 398 2.05 -1.25 28.95
#